data_AF-A0AAU3PPT6-F1
#
_entry.id   AF-A0AAU3PPT6-F1
#
_cell.length_a   1.000
_cell.length_b   1.000
_cell.length_c   1.000
_cell.angle_alpha   90.00
_cell.angle_beta   90.00
_cell.angle_gamma   90.00
#
_symmetry.space_group_name_H-M   'P 1'
#
loop_
_entity.id
_entity.type
_entity.pdbx_description
1 polymer ?
#
loop_
_entity_poly.entity_id
_entity_poly.type
_entity_poly.pdbx_seq_one_letter_code
_entity_poly.pdbx_strand_id
1 'polypeptide(L)'
;MDLTKYTARLREDLIAAAALGDEKTQATAAALAAATESSARLALLAALSDLATEVSAALGDRTVHVSVNGTDATVDVRKNPGGEEHQTFEEMTGDISRVTLRMVEQLKAKAEEAAAQSGVSLNSWLSTAVSGALKDQMRGYGPKRDI
;
A
#
# COMPACT_ATOMS: atom_id res chain seq x y z
N MET A 1 -17.28 -1.43 -0.66
CA MET A 1 -17.96 -1.22 0.63
C MET A 1 -18.80 0.02 0.48
N ASP A 2 -20.11 -0.13 0.48
CA ASP A 2 -21.04 0.99 0.33
C ASP A 2 -21.16 1.78 1.64
N LEU A 3 -20.63 3.00 1.64
CA LEU A 3 -20.62 3.90 2.79
C LEU A 3 -22.01 4.45 3.15
N THR A 4 -22.96 4.41 2.19
CA THR A 4 -24.33 4.94 2.38
C THR A 4 -25.08 4.18 3.46
N LYS A 5 -24.81 2.89 3.63
CA LYS A 5 -25.43 2.06 4.67
C LYS A 5 -25.08 2.55 6.08
N TYR A 6 -23.86 3.06 6.26
CA TYR A 6 -23.39 3.54 7.55
C TYR A 6 -23.94 4.95 7.85
N THR A 7 -23.97 5.84 6.86
CA THR A 7 -24.56 7.17 7.03
C THR A 7 -26.08 7.11 7.22
N ALA A 8 -26.77 6.23 6.49
CA ALA A 8 -28.20 6.01 6.64
C ALA A 8 -28.56 5.48 8.04
N ARG A 9 -27.77 4.55 8.57
CA ARG A 9 -27.96 4.03 9.92
C ARG A 9 -27.77 5.11 10.98
N LEU A 10 -26.73 5.93 10.86
CA LEU A 10 -26.50 7.06 11.76
C LEU A 10 -27.67 8.06 11.76
N ARG A 11 -28.24 8.32 10.57
CA ARG A 11 -29.43 9.17 10.43
C ARG A 11 -30.65 8.57 11.13
N GLU A 12 -30.89 7.28 10.95
CA GLU A 12 -31.99 6.56 11.63
C GLU A 12 -31.83 6.59 13.15
N ASP A 13 -30.62 6.34 13.65
CA ASP A 13 -30.31 6.36 15.08
C ASP A 13 -30.56 7.76 15.69
N LEU A 14 -30.19 8.83 14.98
CA LEU A 14 -30.44 10.21 15.40
C LEU A 14 -31.94 10.55 15.43
N ILE A 15 -32.71 10.11 14.43
CA ILE A 15 -34.16 10.31 14.39
C ILE A 15 -34.83 9.52 15.53
N ALA A 16 -34.42 8.27 15.75
CA ALA A 16 -34.94 7.43 16.82
C ALA A 16 -34.67 8.05 18.20
N ALA A 17 -33.47 8.60 18.41
CA ALA A 17 -33.12 9.28 19.66
C ALA A 17 -33.98 10.53 19.92
N ALA A 18 -34.40 11.24 18.86
CA ALA A 18 -35.24 12.43 18.97
C ALA A 18 -36.75 12.12 19.05
N ALA A 19 -37.17 10.88 18.85
CA ALA A 19 -38.58 10.50 18.69
C ALA A 19 -39.46 10.78 19.92
N LEU A 20 -38.87 10.81 21.13
CA LEU A 20 -39.58 11.16 22.37
C LEU A 20 -39.63 12.67 22.63
N GLY A 21 -38.93 13.47 21.82
CA GLY A 21 -38.90 14.93 21.93
C GLY A 21 -40.13 15.60 21.31
N ASP A 22 -40.21 16.91 21.49
CA ASP A 22 -41.22 17.74 20.81
C ASP A 22 -40.98 17.82 19.29
N GLU A 23 -41.97 18.33 18.56
CA GLU A 23 -41.95 18.40 17.10
C GLU A 23 -40.75 19.24 16.59
N LYS A 24 -40.37 20.28 17.32
CA LYS A 24 -39.19 21.10 17.03
C LYS A 24 -37.89 20.31 17.17
N THR A 25 -37.76 19.50 18.21
CA THR A 25 -36.59 18.63 18.46
C THR A 25 -36.47 17.58 17.36
N GLN A 26 -37.57 16.94 16.99
CA GLN A 26 -37.60 15.95 15.91
C GLN A 26 -37.20 16.58 14.56
N ALA A 27 -37.76 17.74 14.22
CA ALA A 27 -37.41 18.47 13.01
C ALA A 27 -35.93 18.88 12.98
N THR A 28 -35.40 19.33 14.12
CA THR A 28 -33.99 19.71 14.25
C THR A 28 -33.06 18.51 14.07
N ALA A 29 -33.38 17.38 14.69
CA ALA A 29 -32.60 16.15 14.56
C ALA A 29 -32.58 15.63 13.11
N ALA A 30 -33.73 15.63 12.43
CA ALA A 30 -33.82 15.24 11.02
C ALA A 30 -32.98 16.15 10.11
N ALA A 31 -33.04 17.47 10.32
CA ALA A 31 -32.26 18.44 9.57
C ALA A 31 -30.75 18.28 9.80
N LEU A 32 -30.33 18.07 11.05
CA LEU A 32 -28.93 17.88 11.41
C LEU A 32 -28.38 16.57 10.84
N ALA A 33 -29.16 15.49 10.92
CA ALA A 33 -28.77 14.20 10.38
C ALA A 33 -28.58 14.25 8.85
N ALA A 34 -29.46 14.97 8.14
CA ALA A 34 -29.29 15.21 6.70
C ALA A 34 -28.06 16.10 6.40
N ALA A 35 -27.86 17.16 7.19
CA ALA A 35 -26.74 18.09 6.98
C ALA A 35 -25.37 17.46 7.25
N THR A 36 -25.29 16.48 8.14
CA THR A 36 -24.03 15.84 8.56
C THR A 36 -23.63 14.63 7.74
N GLU A 37 -24.48 14.16 6.82
CA GLU A 37 -24.23 12.94 6.03
C GLU A 37 -22.92 13.00 5.24
N SER A 38 -22.66 14.10 4.52
CA SER A 38 -21.42 14.30 3.77
C SER A 38 -20.19 14.36 4.69
N SER A 39 -20.30 15.04 5.83
CA SER A 39 -19.21 15.15 6.82
C SER A 39 -18.91 13.80 7.49
N ALA A 40 -19.95 13.03 7.82
CA ALA A 40 -19.80 11.68 8.37
C ALA A 40 -19.11 10.74 7.37
N ARG A 41 -19.47 10.84 6.08
CA ARG A 41 -18.81 10.08 5.01
C ARG A 41 -17.32 10.44 4.90
N LEU A 42 -16.98 11.72 4.94
CA LEU A 42 -15.58 12.18 4.92
C LEU A 42 -14.81 11.68 6.15
N ALA A 43 -15.40 11.72 7.34
CA ALA A 43 -14.78 11.21 8.56
C ALA A 43 -14.52 9.70 8.49
N LEU A 44 -15.46 8.92 7.95
CA LEU A 44 -15.28 7.49 7.71
C LEU A 44 -14.12 7.23 6.73
N LEU A 45 -14.01 8.01 5.66
CA LEU A 45 -12.92 7.88 4.70
C LEU A 45 -11.56 8.19 5.34
N ALA A 46 -11.48 9.25 6.14
CA ALA A 46 -10.25 9.58 6.88
C ALA A 46 -9.84 8.42 7.81
N ALA A 47 -10.79 7.91 8.62
CA ALA A 47 -10.53 6.79 9.52
C ALA A 47 -10.08 5.51 8.79
N LEU A 48 -10.68 5.19 7.63
CA LEU A 48 -10.26 4.05 6.81
C LEU A 48 -8.87 4.26 6.19
N SER A 49 -8.52 5.49 5.84
CA SER A 49 -7.20 5.83 5.28
C SER A 49 -6.10 5.71 6.33
N ASP A 50 -6.38 6.16 7.55
CA ASP A 50 -5.47 6.01 8.69
C ASP A 50 -5.27 4.52 9.02
N LEU A 51 -6.36 3.75 9.09
CA LEU A 51 -6.30 2.30 9.29
C LEU A 51 -5.49 1.60 8.20
N ALA A 52 -5.67 1.99 6.93
CA ALA A 52 -4.92 1.42 5.82
C ALA A 52 -3.40 1.70 5.95
N THR A 53 -3.04 2.89 6.44
CA THR A 53 -1.65 3.25 6.73
C THR A 53 -1.06 2.38 7.84
N GLU A 54 -1.79 2.19 8.93
CA GLU A 54 -1.36 1.34 10.05
C GLU A 54 -1.20 -0.13 9.62
N VAL A 55 -2.16 -0.67 8.86
CA VAL A 55 -2.09 -2.05 8.34
C VAL A 55 -0.94 -2.19 7.34
N SER A 56 -0.69 -1.20 6.50
CA SER A 56 0.46 -1.20 5.59
C SER A 56 1.79 -1.29 6.36
N ALA A 57 1.92 -0.52 7.43
CA ALA A 57 3.11 -0.55 8.29
C ALA A 57 3.28 -1.91 8.99
N ALA A 58 2.18 -2.54 9.42
CA ALA A 58 2.21 -3.86 10.05
C ALA A 58 2.56 -5.00 9.09
N LEU A 59 2.21 -4.87 7.80
CA LEU A 59 2.45 -5.91 6.79
C LEU A 59 3.89 -5.88 6.23
N GLY A 60 4.52 -4.71 6.14
CA GLY A 60 5.90 -4.53 5.69
C GLY A 60 6.10 -4.74 4.17
N ASP A 61 5.89 -5.96 3.68
CA ASP A 61 6.07 -6.32 2.26
C ASP A 61 4.87 -5.95 1.38
N ARG A 62 3.79 -5.44 1.97
CA ARG A 62 2.53 -5.10 1.30
C ARG A 62 2.01 -3.75 1.78
N THR A 63 1.46 -2.99 0.84
CA THR A 63 0.72 -1.75 1.11
C THR A 63 -0.76 -1.96 0.86
N VAL A 64 -1.57 -1.43 1.75
CA VAL A 64 -3.03 -1.40 1.67
C VAL A 64 -3.44 0.02 1.31
N HIS A 65 -4.21 0.17 0.24
CA HIS A 65 -4.76 1.44 -0.19
C HIS A 65 -6.28 1.39 -0.18
N VAL A 66 -6.90 2.47 0.27
CA VAL A 66 -8.36 2.64 0.22
C VAL A 66 -8.66 3.71 -0.82
N SER A 67 -9.46 3.37 -1.82
CA SER A 67 -9.97 4.33 -2.80
C SER A 67 -11.49 4.39 -2.72
N VAL A 68 -12.07 5.55 -3.05
CA VAL A 68 -13.52 5.71 -3.12
C VAL A 68 -13.94 6.05 -4.54
N ASN A 69 -14.97 5.36 -5.01
CA ASN A 69 -15.70 5.73 -6.22
C ASN A 69 -17.15 6.02 -5.85
N GLY A 70 -17.54 7.29 -5.86
CA GLY A 70 -18.85 7.72 -5.38
C GLY A 70 -19.04 7.40 -3.89
N THR A 71 -19.92 6.43 -3.60
CA THR A 71 -20.19 5.98 -2.22
C THR A 71 -19.50 4.66 -1.87
N ASP A 72 -18.87 4.02 -2.84
CA ASP A 72 -18.23 2.73 -2.70
C ASP A 72 -16.74 2.89 -2.39
N ALA A 73 -16.35 2.48 -1.18
CA ALA A 73 -14.96 2.33 -0.79
C ALA A 73 -14.43 0.96 -1.22
N THR A 74 -13.30 0.93 -1.91
CA THR A 74 -12.59 -0.29 -2.31
C THR A 74 -11.22 -0.34 -1.66
N VAL A 75 -10.80 -1.55 -1.30
CA VAL A 75 -9.48 -1.81 -0.71
C VAL A 75 -8.65 -2.54 -1.74
N ASP A 76 -7.45 -2.03 -1.98
CA ASP A 76 -6.47 -2.61 -2.88
C ASP A 76 -5.22 -2.94 -2.09
N VAL A 77 -4.71 -4.17 -2.24
CA VAL A 77 -3.53 -4.65 -1.53
C VAL A 77 -2.46 -4.94 -2.55
N ARG A 78 -1.37 -4.17 -2.52
CA ARG A 78 -0.24 -4.33 -3.44
C ARG A 78 0.96 -4.85 -2.68
N LYS A 79 1.74 -5.72 -3.32
CA LYS A 79 3.09 -6.02 -2.83
C LYS A 79 3.91 -4.74 -2.99
N ASN A 80 4.56 -4.31 -1.91
CA ASN A 80 5.47 -3.19 -1.95
C ASN A 80 6.75 -3.63 -2.70
N PRO A 81 7.05 -3.09 -3.89
CA PRO A 81 8.30 -3.42 -4.57
C PRO A 81 9.54 -2.94 -3.79
N GLY A 82 9.36 -2.06 -2.79
CA GLY A 82 10.43 -1.58 -1.90
C GLY A 82 10.60 -2.37 -0.60
N GLY A 83 9.89 -3.49 -0.40
CA GLY A 83 10.08 -4.36 0.78
C GLY A 83 11.32 -5.26 0.69
N GLU A 84 11.97 -5.33 -0.47
CA GLU A 84 13.39 -5.58 -0.50
C GLU A 84 14.06 -4.23 -0.32
N GLU A 85 14.62 -3.99 0.87
CA GLU A 85 15.79 -3.13 0.98
C GLU A 85 16.81 -3.68 -0.03
N HIS A 86 16.74 -3.19 -1.27
CA HIS A 86 17.91 -3.17 -2.12
C HIS A 86 18.83 -2.24 -1.38
N GLN A 87 19.67 -2.79 -0.52
CA GLN A 87 20.82 -2.08 0.02
C GLN A 87 21.45 -1.38 -1.18
N THR A 88 21.25 -0.08 -1.25
CA THR A 88 21.85 0.71 -2.31
C THR A 88 23.34 0.53 -2.10
N PHE A 89 24.10 0.36 -3.18
CA PHE A 89 25.56 0.15 -3.07
C PHE A 89 26.26 1.24 -2.24
N GLU A 90 25.61 2.40 -2.03
CA GLU A 90 26.04 3.49 -1.14
C GLU A 90 25.92 3.19 0.37
N GLU A 91 25.05 2.28 0.81
CA GLU A 91 24.91 1.88 2.22
C GLU A 91 25.88 0.75 2.62
N MET A 92 26.47 0.07 1.62
CA MET A 92 27.54 -0.90 1.81
C MET A 92 28.85 -0.16 2.07
N THR A 93 29.14 0.14 3.34
CA THR A 93 30.39 0.77 3.81
C THR A 93 31.60 -0.18 3.81
N GLY A 94 31.59 -1.19 2.94
CA GLY A 94 32.69 -2.15 2.75
C GLY A 94 33.65 -1.74 1.63
N ASP A 95 34.83 -2.35 1.61
CA ASP A 95 35.80 -2.16 0.53
C ASP A 95 35.17 -2.53 -0.83
N ILE A 96 35.04 -1.54 -1.72
CA ILE A 96 34.50 -1.71 -3.07
C ILE A 96 35.48 -2.55 -3.90
N SER A 97 35.14 -3.82 -4.13
CA SER A 97 35.87 -4.68 -5.05
C SER A 97 35.42 -4.45 -6.50
N ARG A 98 36.35 -4.05 -7.38
CA ARG A 98 36.07 -3.79 -8.80
C ARG A 98 36.23 -5.07 -9.63
N VAL A 99 35.26 -5.36 -10.48
CA VAL A 99 35.27 -6.51 -11.40
C VAL A 99 35.04 -6.04 -12.83
N THR A 100 35.78 -6.58 -13.79
CA THR A 100 35.53 -6.38 -15.22
C THR A 100 34.70 -7.53 -15.77
N LEU A 101 33.46 -7.25 -16.17
CA LEU A 101 32.56 -8.24 -16.78
C LEU A 101 32.71 -8.22 -18.32
N ARG A 102 32.84 -9.40 -18.92
CA ARG A 102 32.73 -9.59 -20.37
C ARG A 102 31.38 -10.24 -20.65
N MET A 103 30.57 -9.59 -21.49
CA MET A 103 29.25 -10.07 -21.87
C MET A 103 29.02 -9.86 -23.36
N VAL A 104 28.10 -10.63 -23.93
CA VAL A 104 27.69 -10.47 -25.34
C VAL A 104 26.89 -9.19 -25.52
N GLU A 105 27.02 -8.54 -26.68
CA GLU A 105 26.41 -7.24 -26.98
C GLU A 105 24.89 -7.23 -26.76
N GLN A 106 24.20 -8.30 -27.18
CA GLN A 106 22.75 -8.42 -26.99
C GLN A 106 22.33 -8.44 -25.52
N LEU A 107 23.17 -8.98 -24.63
CA LEU A 107 22.88 -9.01 -23.20
C LEU A 107 23.11 -7.64 -22.57
N LYS A 108 24.13 -6.90 -23.02
CA LYS A 108 24.38 -5.53 -22.60
C LYS A 108 23.21 -4.62 -22.98
N ALA A 109 22.75 -4.69 -24.23
CA ALA A 109 21.62 -3.88 -24.72
C ALA A 109 20.33 -4.13 -23.91
N LYS A 110 19.99 -5.39 -23.63
CA LYS A 110 18.82 -5.73 -22.80
C LYS A 110 18.95 -5.21 -21.36
N ALA A 111 20.15 -5.29 -20.79
CA ALA A 111 20.39 -4.78 -19.44
C ALA A 111 20.29 -3.25 -19.38
N GLU A 112 20.78 -2.53 -20.40
CA GLU A 112 20.64 -1.08 -20.52
C GLU A 112 19.17 -0.64 -20.64
N GLU A 113 18.38 -1.36 -21.44
CA GLU A 113 16.95 -1.09 -21.59
C GLU A 113 16.20 -1.31 -20.26
N ALA A 114 16.45 -2.42 -19.57
CA ALA A 114 15.82 -2.73 -18.29
C ALA A 114 16.22 -1.73 -17.18
N ALA A 115 17.47 -1.27 -17.19
CA ALA A 115 17.95 -0.23 -16.30
C ALA A 115 17.24 1.12 -16.58
N ALA A 116 17.09 1.49 -17.85
CA ALA A 116 16.39 2.71 -18.26
C ALA A 116 14.91 2.68 -17.87
N GLN A 117 14.21 1.56 -18.07
CA GLN A 117 12.82 1.38 -17.62
C GLN A 117 12.66 1.50 -16.11
N SER A 118 13.71 1.14 -15.35
CA SER A 118 13.74 1.22 -13.89
C SER A 118 14.29 2.56 -13.38
N GLY A 119 14.68 3.49 -14.25
CA GLY A 119 15.20 4.81 -13.88
C GLY A 119 16.55 4.79 -13.16
N VAL A 120 17.33 3.72 -13.28
CA VAL A 120 18.61 3.53 -12.58
C VAL A 120 19.77 3.33 -13.55
N SER A 121 21.00 3.48 -13.06
CA SER A 121 22.19 3.19 -13.87
C SER A 121 22.33 1.69 -14.16
N LEU A 122 22.98 1.34 -15.27
CA LEU A 122 23.29 -0.06 -15.60
C LEU A 122 24.04 -0.77 -14.47
N ASN A 123 24.99 -0.08 -13.81
CA ASN A 123 25.73 -0.64 -12.68
C ASN A 123 24.81 -0.96 -11.51
N SER A 124 23.94 -0.02 -11.14
CA SER A 124 22.95 -0.21 -10.07
C SER A 124 22.01 -1.36 -10.38
N TRP A 125 21.53 -1.44 -11.63
CA TRP A 125 20.64 -2.51 -12.07
C TRP A 125 21.32 -3.88 -12.02
N LEU A 126 22.56 -3.99 -12.51
CA LEU A 126 23.35 -5.23 -12.46
C LEU A 126 23.63 -5.67 -11.03
N SER A 127 23.98 -4.74 -10.14
CA SER A 127 24.18 -5.03 -8.72
C SER A 127 22.94 -5.62 -8.05
N THR A 128 21.76 -5.06 -8.34
CA THR A 128 20.47 -5.60 -7.86
C THR A 128 20.18 -6.98 -8.44
N ALA A 129 20.41 -7.18 -9.74
CA ALA A 129 20.19 -8.47 -10.40
C ALA A 129 21.07 -9.59 -9.82
N VAL A 130 22.36 -9.30 -9.56
CA VAL A 130 23.28 -10.25 -8.92
C VAL A 130 22.86 -10.55 -7.49
N SER A 131 22.46 -9.53 -6.72
CA SER A 131 21.99 -9.71 -5.35
C SER A 131 20.73 -10.57 -5.28
N GLY A 132 19.77 -10.35 -6.19
CA GLY A 132 18.56 -11.16 -6.30
C GLY A 132 18.85 -12.63 -6.65
N ALA A 133 19.73 -12.87 -7.62
CA ALA A 133 20.15 -14.22 -7.98
C ALA A 133 20.85 -14.96 -6.83
N LEU A 134 21.69 -14.26 -6.05
CA LEU A 134 22.36 -14.84 -4.88
C LEU A 134 21.37 -15.19 -3.76
N LYS A 135 20.39 -14.33 -3.49
CA LYS A 135 19.31 -14.61 -2.52
C LYS A 135 18.51 -15.86 -2.90
N ASP A 136 18.16 -16.01 -4.18
CA ASP A 136 17.41 -17.17 -4.68
C ASP A 136 18.23 -18.47 -4.55
N GLN A 137 19.52 -18.42 -4.88
CA GLN A 137 20.44 -19.55 -4.72
C GLN A 137 20.59 -19.97 -3.25
N MET A 138 20.67 -19.02 -2.31
CA MET A 138 20.74 -19.32 -0.88
C MET A 138 19.44 -19.95 -0.35
N ARG A 139 18.28 -19.57 -0.91
CA ARG A 139 16.98 -20.16 -0.56
C ARG A 139 16.83 -21.60 -1.06
N GLY A 140 17.46 -21.94 -2.19
CA GLY A 140 17.50 -23.29 -2.76
C GLY A 140 18.43 -24.26 -2.04
N TYR A 141 19.40 -23.79 -1.24
CA TYR A 141 20.37 -24.60 -0.51
C TYR A 141 19.98 -24.86 0.96
N GLY A 142 18.68 -24.83 1.28
CA GLY A 142 18.21 -25.26 2.60
C GLY A 142 18.57 -26.74 2.85
N PRO A 143 19.15 -27.10 4.01
CA PRO A 143 19.61 -28.47 4.25
C PRO A 143 18.42 -29.43 4.14
N LYS A 144 18.58 -30.49 3.35
CA LYS A 144 17.68 -31.66 3.44
C LYS A 144 17.70 -32.10 4.90
N ARG A 145 16.59 -31.85 5.60
CA ARG A 145 16.30 -32.53 6.87
C ARG A 145 16.02 -33.96 6.47
N ASP A 146 17.04 -34.79 6.55
CA ASP A 146 16.89 -36.24 6.54
C ASP A 146 15.95 -36.59 7.71
N ILE A 147 14.80 -37.18 7.38
CA ILE A 147 13.88 -37.85 8.30
C ILE A 147 14.25 -39.32 8.30
#